data_AF-A0A0N4W780-F1
#
_entry.id   AF-A0A0N4W780-F1
#
_cell.length_a   1.000
_cell.length_b   1.000
_cell.length_c   1.000
_cell.angle_alpha   90.00
_cell.angle_beta   90.00
_cell.angle_gamma   90.00
#
_symmetry.space_group_name_H-M   'P 1'
#
loop_
_entity.id
_entity.type
_entity.pdbx_description
1 polymer ?
#
loop_
_entity_poly.entity_id
_entity_poly.type
_entity_poly.pdbx_seq_one_letter_code
_entity_poly.pdbx_strand_id
1 'polypeptide(L)'
;MGYAVFVEELLVKRQLRTALSEAEREHVQKSQISQLSDDDLLNEYERHTSTHDSIYRAYSRLQRLWKQWQLIISANPEEEEILQNYVSKYGDFQDILKEAVLVLQRLDRERPLIEEELIKRQMEFEP
;
A
#
# COMPACT_ATOMS: atom_id res chain seq x y z
N MET A 1 10.08 -25.32 -5.23
CA MET A 1 10.44 -24.15 -4.40
C MET A 1 9.33 -23.07 -4.45
N GLY A 2 8.60 -22.96 -5.57
CA GLY A 2 7.51 -21.97 -5.74
C GLY A 2 6.31 -22.06 -4.77
N TYR A 3 6.02 -23.23 -4.18
CA TYR A 3 4.85 -23.38 -3.29
C TYR A 3 4.90 -22.49 -2.04
N ALA A 4 6.08 -22.29 -1.44
CA ALA A 4 6.24 -21.39 -0.30
C ALA A 4 6.06 -19.91 -0.71
N VAL A 5 6.58 -19.53 -1.88
CA VAL A 5 6.44 -18.18 -2.45
C VAL A 5 4.96 -17.87 -2.69
N PHE A 6 4.16 -18.83 -3.16
CA PHE A 6 2.72 -18.65 -3.37
C PHE A 6 1.92 -18.39 -2.09
N VAL A 7 2.22 -19.11 -1.01
CA VAL A 7 1.50 -18.93 0.26
C VAL A 7 1.80 -17.55 0.84
N GLU A 8 3.06 -17.11 0.78
CA GLU A 8 3.45 -15.76 1.21
C GLU A 8 2.80 -14.69 0.32
N GLU A 9 2.77 -14.89 -1.00
CA GLU A 9 2.17 -13.96 -1.95
C GLU A 9 0.67 -13.76 -1.67
N LEU A 10 -0.09 -14.83 -1.45
CA LEU A 10 -1.52 -14.74 -1.13
C LEU A 10 -1.78 -13.94 0.16
N LEU A 11 -0.95 -14.16 1.18
CA LEU A 11 -1.06 -13.44 2.45
C LEU A 11 -0.78 -11.96 2.26
N VAL A 12 0.32 -11.62 1.60
CA VAL A 12 0.73 -10.22 1.36
C VAL A 12 -0.26 -9.52 0.44
N LYS A 13 -0.78 -10.20 -0.58
CA LYS A 13 -1.85 -9.70 -1.46
C LYS A 13 -3.11 -9.34 -0.69
N ARG A 14 -3.50 -10.19 0.29
CA ARG A 14 -4.64 -9.90 1.16
C ARG A 14 -4.38 -8.70 2.06
N GLN A 15 -3.20 -8.61 2.67
CA GLN A 15 -2.81 -7.47 3.51
C GLN A 15 -2.87 -6.17 2.72
N LEU A 16 -2.31 -6.16 1.50
CA LEU A 16 -2.32 -4.99 0.63
C LEU A 16 -3.75 -4.58 0.26
N ARG A 17 -4.62 -5.51 -0.11
CA ARG A 17 -6.04 -5.21 -0.39
C ARG A 17 -6.78 -4.61 0.80
N THR A 18 -6.53 -5.10 2.01
CA THR A 18 -7.13 -4.53 3.22
C THR A 18 -6.68 -3.09 3.41
N ALA A 19 -5.36 -2.83 3.34
CA ALA A 19 -4.81 -1.49 3.50
C ALA A 19 -5.28 -0.52 2.41
N LEU A 20 -5.44 -0.98 1.16
CA LEU A 20 -6.01 -0.17 0.07
C LEU A 20 -7.47 0.17 0.33
N SER A 21 -8.28 -0.79 0.79
CA SER A 21 -9.68 -0.53 1.11
C SER A 21 -9.85 0.44 2.29
N GLU A 22 -8.92 0.43 3.24
CA GLU A 22 -8.85 1.43 4.31
C GLU A 22 -8.53 2.80 3.73
N ALA A 23 -7.47 2.91 2.92
CA ALA A 23 -7.10 4.17 2.27
C ALA A 23 -8.18 4.76 1.35
N GLU A 24 -8.96 3.96 0.63
CA GLU A 24 -10.04 4.46 -0.22
C GLU A 24 -11.16 5.16 0.57
N ARG A 25 -11.39 4.74 1.81
CA ARG A 25 -12.40 5.37 2.70
C ARG A 25 -11.92 6.70 3.27
N GLU A 26 -10.62 6.95 3.21
CA GLU A 26 -9.91 7.98 3.96
C GLU A 26 -9.39 9.08 3.03
N HIS A 27 -10.24 9.53 2.10
CA HIS A 27 -9.90 10.65 1.24
C HIS A 27 -10.25 11.97 1.92
N VAL A 28 -9.23 12.78 2.20
CA VAL A 28 -9.40 14.09 2.83
C VAL A 28 -9.07 15.19 1.84
N GLN A 29 -10.02 16.10 1.64
CA GLN A 29 -9.83 17.28 0.82
C GLN A 29 -9.31 18.44 1.67
N LYS A 30 -8.49 19.33 1.08
CA LYS A 30 -7.95 20.53 1.77
C LYS A 30 -9.02 21.36 2.48
N SER A 31 -10.21 21.48 1.90
CA SER A 31 -11.35 22.19 2.48
C SER A 31 -11.88 21.55 3.76
N GLN A 32 -11.78 20.23 3.89
CA GLN A 32 -12.19 19.46 5.06
C GLN A 32 -11.15 19.56 6.18
N ILE A 33 -9.85 19.56 5.84
CA ILE A 33 -8.74 19.66 6.81
C ILE A 33 -8.89 20.90 7.70
N SER A 34 -9.20 22.06 7.12
CA SER A 34 -9.36 23.31 7.89
C SER A 34 -10.57 23.31 8.84
N GLN A 35 -11.50 22.37 8.69
CA GLN A 35 -12.71 22.26 9.52
C GLN A 35 -12.57 21.25 10.66
N LEU A 36 -11.50 20.44 10.65
CA LEU A 36 -11.24 19.46 11.71
C LEU A 36 -10.89 20.17 13.03
N SER A 37 -11.30 19.57 14.14
CA SER A 37 -10.76 19.92 15.45
C SER A 37 -9.28 19.56 15.53
N ASP A 38 -8.57 20.08 16.52
CA ASP A 38 -7.14 19.78 16.69
C ASP A 38 -6.93 18.27 16.92
N ASP A 39 -7.72 17.66 17.81
CA ASP A 39 -7.66 16.22 18.06
C ASP A 39 -7.95 15.40 16.80
N ASP A 40 -8.97 15.79 16.01
CA ASP A 40 -9.30 15.11 14.76
C ASP A 40 -8.20 15.28 13.70
N LEU A 41 -7.56 16.45 13.66
CA LEU A 41 -6.47 16.74 12.71
C LEU A 41 -5.23 15.89 13.02
N LEU A 42 -4.88 15.75 14.30
CA LEU A 42 -3.78 14.88 14.73
C LEU A 42 -4.09 13.40 14.46
N ASN A 43 -5.30 12.94 14.80
CA ASN A 43 -5.75 11.58 14.49
C ASN A 43 -5.72 11.30 12.99
N GLU A 44 -6.10 12.28 12.15
CA GLU A 44 -6.04 12.14 10.70
C GLU A 44 -4.60 12.01 10.21
N TYR A 45 -3.67 12.81 10.74
CA TYR A 45 -2.25 12.70 10.41
C TYR A 45 -1.65 11.33 10.77
N GLU A 46 -1.91 10.85 11.98
CA GLU A 46 -1.43 9.54 12.45
C GLU A 46 -2.01 8.41 11.60
N ARG A 47 -3.32 8.47 11.31
CA ARG A 47 -3.99 7.47 10.46
C ARG A 47 -3.40 7.47 9.06
N HIS A 48 -3.25 8.65 8.46
CA HIS A 48 -2.67 8.81 7.13
C HIS A 48 -1.26 8.22 7.04
N THR A 49 -0.42 8.51 8.03
CA THR A 49 0.93 7.96 8.16
C THR A 49 0.91 6.44 8.30
N SER A 50 0.07 5.90 9.18
CA SER A 50 -0.06 4.45 9.41
C SER A 50 -0.56 3.69 8.17
N THR A 51 -1.55 4.25 7.47
CA THR A 51 -2.12 3.71 6.24
C THR A 51 -1.06 3.69 5.13
N HIS A 52 -0.33 4.80 4.93
CA HIS A 52 0.78 4.87 3.99
C HIS A 52 1.84 3.80 4.28
N ASP A 53 2.30 3.70 5.52
CA ASP A 53 3.31 2.72 5.96
C ASP A 53 2.87 1.27 5.71
N SER A 54 1.61 0.96 6.02
CA SER A 54 1.03 -0.36 5.85
C SER A 54 0.98 -0.77 4.38
N ILE A 55 0.53 0.13 3.50
CA ILE A 55 0.52 -0.09 2.05
C ILE A 55 1.95 -0.25 1.54
N TYR A 56 2.86 0.65 1.90
CA TYR A 56 4.24 0.62 1.41
C TYR A 56 4.97 -0.67 1.81
N ARG A 57 4.77 -1.15 3.05
CA ARG A 57 5.35 -2.41 3.53
C ARG A 57 4.81 -3.61 2.75
N ALA A 58 3.50 -3.68 2.54
CA ALA A 58 2.90 -4.81 1.81
C ALA A 58 3.27 -4.77 0.32
N TYR A 59 3.25 -3.60 -0.30
CA TYR A 59 3.74 -3.34 -1.66
C TYR A 59 5.19 -3.80 -1.83
N SER A 60 6.10 -3.36 -0.95
CA SER A 60 7.53 -3.68 -1.03
C SER A 60 7.79 -5.19 -0.91
N ARG A 61 7.04 -5.87 -0.03
CA ARG A 61 7.10 -7.33 0.11
C ARG A 61 6.63 -8.04 -1.16
N LEU A 62 5.50 -7.61 -1.72
CA LEU A 62 4.94 -8.21 -2.93
C LEU A 62 5.85 -7.99 -4.15
N GLN A 63 6.45 -6.81 -4.28
CA GLN A 63 7.45 -6.52 -5.30
C GLN A 63 8.72 -7.37 -5.15
N ARG A 64 9.15 -7.66 -3.91
CA ARG A 64 10.26 -8.58 -3.66
C ARG A 64 9.93 -10.01 -4.08
N LEU A 65 8.73 -10.51 -3.77
CA LEU A 65 8.27 -11.84 -4.20
C LEU A 65 8.22 -11.93 -5.72
N TRP A 66 7.78 -10.86 -6.41
CA TRP A 66 7.82 -10.82 -7.86
C TRP A 66 9.24 -10.96 -8.44
N LYS A 67 10.22 -10.25 -7.87
CA LYS A 67 11.62 -10.41 -8.28
C LYS A 67 12.13 -11.84 -8.06
N GLN A 68 11.70 -12.50 -6.99
CA GLN A 68 12.04 -13.91 -6.75
C GLN A 68 11.43 -14.82 -7.82
N TRP A 69 10.18 -14.59 -8.23
CA TRP A 69 9.55 -15.32 -9.34
C TRP A 69 10.34 -15.17 -10.63
N GLN A 70 10.74 -13.94 -10.97
CA GLN A 70 11.54 -13.69 -12.17
C GLN A 70 12.88 -14.46 -12.14
N LEU A 71 13.53 -14.52 -10.98
CA LEU A 71 14.76 -15.30 -10.80
C LEU A 71 14.51 -16.81 -10.94
N ILE A 72 13.46 -17.34 -10.33
CA ILE A 72 13.10 -18.76 -10.41
C ILE A 72 12.81 -19.16 -11.85
N ILE A 73 12.01 -18.36 -12.57
CA ILE A 73 11.67 -18.61 -13.98
C ILE A 73 12.92 -18.51 -14.87
N SER A 74 13.81 -17.55 -14.60
CA SER A 74 15.07 -17.44 -15.35
C SER A 74 15.99 -18.65 -15.17
N ALA A 75 15.92 -19.31 -14.01
CA ALA A 75 16.71 -20.51 -13.70
C ALA A 75 16.03 -21.80 -14.17
N ASN A 76 14.69 -21.83 -14.20
CA ASN A 76 13.90 -22.96 -14.66
C ASN A 76 12.63 -22.47 -15.41
N PRO A 77 12.63 -22.48 -16.75
CA PRO A 77 11.49 -22.04 -17.55
C PRO A 77 10.19 -22.82 -17.29
N GLU A 78 10.25 -24.07 -16.82
CA GLU A 78 9.04 -24.85 -16.48
C GLU A 78 8.24 -24.23 -15.33
N GLU A 79 8.88 -23.42 -14.47
CA GLU A 79 8.20 -22.70 -13.39
C GLU A 79 7.30 -21.57 -13.93
N GLU A 80 7.46 -21.14 -15.19
CA GLU A 80 6.56 -20.18 -15.83
C GLU A 80 5.14 -20.74 -15.94
N GLU A 81 4.99 -22.02 -16.30
CA GLU A 81 3.67 -22.67 -16.38
C GLU A 81 3.01 -22.74 -15.00
N ILE A 82 3.79 -22.98 -13.95
CA ILE A 82 3.31 -22.99 -12.57
C ILE A 82 2.80 -21.60 -12.17
N LEU A 83 3.54 -20.54 -12.50
CA LEU A 83 3.12 -19.16 -12.26
C LEU A 83 1.83 -18.82 -13.04
N GLN A 84 1.76 -19.19 -14.33
CA GLN A 84 0.57 -18.95 -15.16
C GLN A 84 -0.68 -19.64 -14.59
N ASN A 85 -0.54 -20.89 -14.14
CA ASN A 85 -1.61 -21.63 -13.48
C ASN A 85 -2.06 -20.96 -12.17
N TYR A 86 -1.11 -20.42 -11.40
CA TYR A 86 -1.43 -19.66 -10.19
C TYR A 86 -2.16 -18.36 -10.51
N VAL A 87 -1.66 -17.55 -11.46
CA VAL A 87 -2.27 -16.27 -11.87
C VAL A 87 -3.68 -16.49 -12.40
N SER A 88 -3.89 -17.55 -13.19
CA SER A 88 -5.21 -17.95 -13.68
C SER A 88 -6.19 -18.27 -12.53
N LYS A 89 -5.71 -18.94 -11.47
CA LYS A 89 -6.56 -19.36 -10.34
C LYS A 89 -6.82 -18.26 -9.30
N TYR A 90 -5.82 -17.43 -9.00
CA TYR A 90 -5.88 -16.46 -7.90
C TYR A 90 -5.83 -14.99 -8.35
N GLY A 91 -5.80 -14.78 -9.67
CA GLY A 91 -5.73 -13.49 -10.32
C GLY A 91 -4.32 -12.90 -10.32
N ASP A 92 -4.05 -12.06 -11.31
CA ASP A 92 -2.81 -11.29 -11.36
C ASP A 92 -2.72 -10.33 -10.16
N PHE A 93 -1.55 -10.25 -9.54
CA PHE A 93 -1.29 -9.33 -8.44
C PHE A 93 -0.69 -8.01 -8.92
N GLN A 94 -0.25 -7.93 -10.18
CA GLN A 94 0.31 -6.70 -10.76
C GLN A 94 -0.70 -5.56 -10.78
N ASP A 95 -1.99 -5.84 -10.95
CA ASP A 95 -3.01 -4.80 -10.93
C ASP A 95 -3.15 -4.17 -9.54
N ILE A 96 -3.03 -4.95 -8.48
CA ILE A 96 -3.03 -4.46 -7.09
C ILE A 96 -1.77 -3.64 -6.81
N LEU A 97 -0.62 -4.03 -7.39
CA LEU A 97 0.60 -3.21 -7.29
C LEU A 97 0.43 -1.85 -7.96
N LYS A 98 -0.22 -1.78 -9.13
CA LYS A 98 -0.52 -0.51 -9.81
C LYS A 98 -1.44 0.36 -8.96
N GLU A 99 -2.50 -0.23 -8.41
CA GLU A 99 -3.44 0.45 -7.52
C GLU A 99 -2.72 1.00 -6.27
N ALA A 100 -1.85 0.19 -5.65
CA ALA A 100 -1.07 0.60 -4.51
C ALA A 100 -0.17 1.81 -4.79
N VAL A 101 0.47 1.85 -5.97
CA VAL A 101 1.28 3.01 -6.37
C VAL A 101 0.41 4.26 -6.50
N LEU A 102 -0.78 4.16 -7.08
CA LEU A 102 -1.70 5.30 -7.22
C LEU A 102 -2.15 5.83 -5.85
N VAL A 103 -2.49 4.93 -4.93
CA VAL A 103 -2.89 5.30 -3.56
C VAL A 103 -1.74 5.91 -2.79
N LEU A 104 -0.54 5.33 -2.83
CA LEU A 104 0.66 5.91 -2.18
C LEU A 104 0.94 7.32 -2.72
N GLN A 105 0.92 7.52 -4.04
CA GLN A 105 1.08 8.85 -4.64
C GLN A 105 0.02 9.85 -4.21
N ARG A 106 -1.22 9.39 -3.99
CA ARG A 106 -2.28 10.24 -3.47
C ARG A 106 -2.00 10.64 -2.03
N LEU A 107 -1.66 9.66 -1.19
CA LEU A 107 -1.29 9.88 0.21
C LEU A 107 -0.11 10.87 0.30
N ASP A 108 0.95 10.68 -0.49
CA ASP A 108 2.11 11.59 -0.55
C ASP A 108 1.73 13.05 -0.88
N ARG A 109 0.63 13.27 -1.61
CA ARG A 109 0.14 14.63 -1.93
C ARG A 109 -0.77 15.21 -0.85
N GLU A 110 -1.51 14.35 -0.15
CA GLU A 110 -2.45 14.75 0.91
C GLU A 110 -1.72 15.06 2.22
N ARG A 111 -0.69 14.27 2.57
CA ARG A 111 0.05 14.41 3.82
C ARG A 111 0.60 15.84 4.07
N PRO A 112 1.24 16.51 3.10
CA PRO A 112 1.70 17.89 3.28
C PRO A 112 0.56 18.88 3.57
N LEU A 113 -0.67 18.61 3.11
CA LEU A 113 -1.81 19.48 3.38
C LEU A 113 -2.26 19.40 4.84
N ILE A 114 -2.13 18.22 5.45
CA ILE A 114 -2.41 17.98 6.87
C ILE A 114 -1.29 18.61 7.71
N GLU A 115 -0.03 18.39 7.34
CA GLU A 115 1.15 18.98 7.99
C GLU A 115 1.12 20.52 7.96
N GLU A 116 0.77 21.12 6.81
CA GLU A 116 0.60 22.56 6.66
C GLU A 116 -0.40 23.11 7.70
N GLU A 117 -1.49 22.39 7.96
CA GLU A 117 -2.50 22.81 8.91
C GLU A 117 -2.05 22.62 10.36
N LEU A 118 -1.39 21.49 10.68
CA LEU A 118 -0.79 21.24 11.99
C LEU A 118 0.23 22.33 12.35
N ILE A 119 1.10 22.71 11.40
CA ILE A 119 2.11 23.77 11.57
C ILE A 119 1.43 25.12 11.82
N LYS A 120 0.40 25.48 11.06
CA LYS A 120 -0.34 26.75 11.28
C LYS A 120 -0.94 26.85 12.67
N ARG A 121 -1.42 25.72 13.20
CA ARG A 121 -2.01 25.61 14.54
C ARG A 121 -0.96 25.42 15.64
N GLN A 122 0.34 25.38 15.28
CA GLN A 122 1.46 25.19 16.20
C GLN A 122 1.35 23.88 16.99
N MET A 123 0.80 22.84 16.36
CA MET A 123 0.63 21.53 16.95
C MET A 123 1.91 20.71 16.83
N GLU A 124 2.22 19.90 17.84
CA GLU A 124 3.34 18.96 17.82
C GLU A 124 2.91 17.65 17.15
N PHE A 125 3.73 17.15 16.22
CA PHE A 125 3.53 15.88 15.53
C PHE A 125 4.89 15.28 15.14
N GLU A 126 4.94 13.95 14.96
CA GLU A 126 6.16 13.25 14.53
C GLU A 126 6.27 13.28 12.99
N PRO A 127 7.31 13.90 12.41
CA PRO A 127 7.51 13.98 10.96
C PRO A 127 7.95 12.66 10.31
#